data_AF-A0A6G2DGU5-F1
#
_entry.id   AF-A0A6G2DGU5-F1
#
_cell.length_a   1.000
_cell.length_b   1.000
_cell.length_c   1.000
_cell.angle_alpha   90.00
_cell.angle_beta   90.00
_cell.angle_gamma   90.00
#
_symmetry.space_group_name_H-M   'P 1'
#
loop_
_entity.id
_entity.type
_entity.pdbx_description
1 polymer ?
#
loop_
_entity_poly.entity_id
_entity_poly.type
_entity_poly.pdbx_seq_one_letter_code
_entity_poly.pdbx_strand_id
1 'polypeptide(L)'
;SQLGVDMTNVHAAGGVEMMKAAREGLGSQAKLIAVTQLTSTSEAQMQEFQNIQTSLQESVIHYAKKTAEAGLDGVVCSAQEVQVIKQ
;
A
#
# COMPACT_ATOMS: atom_id res chain seq x y z
N SER A 1 8.78 -14.01 11.47
CA SER A 1 9.13 -12.78 12.22
C SER A 1 9.79 -13.16 13.54
N GLN A 2 10.96 -12.59 13.88
CA GLN A 2 11.64 -12.86 15.17
C GLN A 2 10.93 -12.21 16.37
N LEU A 3 10.13 -11.15 16.13
CA LEU A 3 9.42 -10.41 17.17
C LEU A 3 8.00 -10.94 17.44
N GLY A 4 7.53 -11.94 16.69
CA GLY A 4 6.22 -12.56 16.92
C GLY A 4 5.02 -11.64 16.67
N VAL A 5 5.14 -10.61 15.83
CA VAL A 5 4.04 -9.71 15.50
C VAL A 5 2.96 -10.39 14.64
N ASP A 6 1.70 -10.04 14.86
CA ASP A 6 0.56 -10.54 14.07
C ASP A 6 0.47 -9.87 12.68
N MET A 7 0.98 -8.64 12.57
CA MET A 7 0.91 -7.83 11.35
C MET A 7 2.08 -6.84 11.27
N THR A 8 2.50 -6.53 10.04
CA THR A 8 3.36 -5.38 9.73
C THR A 8 2.98 -4.77 8.38
N ASN A 9 3.62 -3.66 8.01
CA ASN A 9 3.37 -3.00 6.74
C ASN A 9 4.65 -2.60 5.98
N VAL A 10 4.47 -2.27 4.70
CA VAL A 10 5.47 -1.65 3.81
C VAL A 10 4.79 -0.57 2.96
N HIS A 11 5.55 0.26 2.25
CA HIS A 11 4.97 1.24 1.32
C HIS A 11 4.73 0.64 -0.06
N ALA A 12 3.52 0.80 -0.61
CA ALA A 12 3.21 0.37 -1.97
C ALA A 12 4.04 1.12 -3.03
N ALA A 13 4.44 2.36 -2.75
CA ALA A 13 5.33 3.18 -3.57
C ALA A 13 6.71 2.53 -3.81
N GLY A 14 7.12 1.55 -2.99
CA GLY A 14 8.35 0.78 -3.21
C GLY A 14 8.26 -0.22 -4.38
N GLY A 15 7.07 -0.42 -4.95
CA GLY A 15 6.85 -1.26 -6.13
C GLY A 15 6.55 -2.72 -5.83
N VAL A 16 6.05 -3.43 -6.84
CA VAL A 16 5.58 -4.82 -6.75
C VAL A 16 6.70 -5.77 -6.33
N GLU A 17 7.89 -5.64 -6.91
CA GLU A 17 9.02 -6.52 -6.60
C GLU A 17 9.50 -6.38 -5.15
N MET A 18 9.52 -5.14 -4.62
CA MET A 18 9.82 -4.91 -3.20
C MET A 18 8.75 -5.55 -2.30
N MET A 19 7.47 -5.40 -2.63
CA MET A 19 6.38 -6.00 -1.86
C MET A 19 6.43 -7.54 -1.88
N LYS A 20 6.73 -8.14 -3.03
CA LYS A 20 6.92 -9.61 -3.15
C LYS A 20 8.09 -10.09 -2.29
N ALA A 21 9.23 -9.40 -2.36
CA ALA A 21 10.39 -9.73 -1.53
C ALA A 21 10.08 -9.60 -0.02
N ALA A 22 9.32 -8.57 0.36
CA ALA A 22 8.85 -8.41 1.74
C ALA A 22 7.91 -9.56 2.17
N ARG A 23 7.00 -10.00 1.28
CA ARG A 23 6.11 -11.13 1.54
C ARG A 23 6.90 -12.42 1.75
N GLU A 24 7.89 -12.68 0.88
CA GLU A 24 8.78 -13.84 0.96
C GLU A 24 9.56 -13.84 2.28
N GLY A 25 10.21 -12.72 2.61
CA GLY A 25 10.99 -12.58 3.84
C GLY A 25 10.16 -12.68 5.13
N LEU A 26 8.89 -12.26 5.10
CA LEU A 26 8.01 -12.37 6.27
C LEU A 26 7.44 -13.79 6.47
N GLY A 27 7.33 -14.59 5.39
CA GLY A 27 6.62 -15.88 5.41
C GLY A 27 5.11 -15.71 5.58
N SER A 28 4.35 -16.77 5.90
CA SER A 28 2.88 -16.71 5.99
C SER A 28 2.31 -16.46 7.40
N GLN A 29 3.17 -16.31 8.41
CA GLN A 29 2.73 -16.30 9.82
C GLN A 29 2.19 -14.94 10.30
N ALA A 30 2.49 -13.87 9.60
CA ALA A 30 2.02 -12.52 9.92
C ALA A 30 1.40 -11.87 8.69
N LYS A 31 0.37 -11.06 8.92
CA LYS A 31 -0.27 -10.25 7.89
C LYS A 31 0.71 -9.19 7.39
N LEU A 32 0.82 -9.06 6.07
CA LEU A 32 1.58 -7.99 5.44
C LEU A 32 0.64 -7.12 4.63
N ILE A 33 0.50 -5.86 5.05
CA ILE A 33 -0.31 -4.87 4.35
C ILE A 33 0.55 -3.78 3.74
N ALA A 34 0.05 -3.04 2.75
CA ALA A 34 0.77 -1.91 2.18
C ALA A 34 0.11 -0.57 2.49
N VAL A 35 0.92 0.45 2.77
CA VAL A 35 0.48 1.84 2.82
C VAL A 35 0.38 2.36 1.39
N THR A 36 -0.78 2.92 1.02
CA THR A 36 -1.01 3.56 -0.27
C THR A 36 -0.51 5.02 -0.22
N GLN A 37 -1.40 5.99 -0.16
CA GLN A 37 -1.07 7.39 0.15
C GLN A 37 -1.27 7.66 1.64
N LEU A 38 -0.41 8.50 2.21
CA LEU A 38 -0.56 8.91 3.60
C LEU A 38 -1.80 9.81 3.72
N THR A 39 -2.56 9.69 4.80
CA THR A 39 -3.74 10.53 5.05
C THR A 39 -3.41 12.02 5.20
N SER A 40 -2.13 12.34 5.41
CA SER A 40 -1.59 13.70 5.48
C SER A 40 -1.13 14.24 4.12
N THR A 41 -1.19 13.45 3.06
CA THR A 41 -0.77 13.84 1.71
C THR A 41 -1.97 14.35 0.92
N SER A 42 -1.95 15.64 0.59
CA SER A 42 -2.86 16.21 -0.40
C SER A 42 -2.45 15.86 -1.83
N GLU A 43 -3.39 15.99 -2.77
CA GLU A 43 -3.12 15.78 -4.20
C GLU A 43 -2.00 16.69 -4.72
N ALA A 44 -2.01 17.98 -4.37
CA ALA A 44 -0.96 18.92 -4.76
C ALA A 44 0.42 18.48 -4.24
N GLN A 45 0.50 18.07 -2.97
CA GLN A 45 1.76 17.55 -2.39
C GLN A 45 2.20 16.25 -3.08
N MET A 46 1.28 15.36 -3.43
CA MET A 46 1.59 14.14 -4.17
C MET A 46 2.17 14.48 -5.55
N GLN A 47 1.55 15.41 -6.27
CA GLN A 47 1.98 15.85 -7.60
C GLN A 47 3.34 16.56 -7.55
N GLU A 48 3.57 17.41 -6.55
CA GLU A 48 4.80 18.19 -6.41
C GLU A 48 5.96 17.35 -5.86
N PHE A 49 5.77 16.67 -4.72
CA PHE A 49 6.85 15.99 -4.01
C PHE A 49 7.11 14.58 -4.50
N GLN A 50 6.08 13.85 -4.94
CA GLN A 50 6.22 12.47 -5.42
C GLN A 50 6.26 12.38 -6.94
N ASN A 51 5.99 13.49 -7.64
CA ASN A 51 5.91 13.56 -9.09
C ASN A 51 4.89 12.56 -9.69
N ILE A 52 3.72 12.43 -9.04
CA ILE A 52 2.61 11.59 -9.51
C ILE A 52 1.48 12.50 -9.97
N GLN A 53 1.24 12.57 -11.28
CA GLN A 53 0.34 13.57 -11.90
C GLN A 53 -1.13 13.16 -11.96
N THR A 54 -1.50 12.01 -11.40
CA THR A 54 -2.90 11.56 -11.31
C THR A 54 -3.62 12.24 -10.16
N SER A 55 -4.92 11.99 -10.03
CA SER A 55 -5.63 12.35 -8.80
C SER A 55 -5.15 11.51 -7.60
N LEU A 56 -5.37 12.01 -6.39
CA LEU A 56 -5.04 11.28 -5.16
C LEU A 56 -5.79 9.94 -5.09
N GLN A 57 -7.07 9.94 -5.47
CA GLN A 57 -7.90 8.75 -5.48
C GLN A 57 -7.40 7.71 -6.48
N GLU A 58 -7.02 8.12 -7.69
CA GLU A 58 -6.43 7.21 -8.69
C GLU A 58 -5.13 6.60 -8.20
N SER A 59 -4.27 7.39 -7.52
CA SER A 59 -3.03 6.91 -6.94
C SER A 59 -3.28 5.83 -5.86
N VAL A 60 -4.23 6.08 -4.96
CA VAL A 60 -4.65 5.10 -3.93
C VAL A 60 -5.15 3.80 -4.57
N ILE A 61 -6.04 3.89 -5.55
CA ILE A 61 -6.59 2.71 -6.26
C ILE A 61 -5.47 1.97 -6.99
N HIS A 62 -4.57 2.69 -7.66
CA HIS A 62 -3.46 2.10 -8.38
C HIS A 62 -2.56 1.30 -7.43
N TYR A 63 -2.17 1.90 -6.30
CA TYR A 63 -1.38 1.22 -5.30
C TYR A 63 -2.10 0.04 -4.66
N ALA A 64 -3.40 0.13 -4.37
CA ALA A 64 -4.16 -1.01 -3.88
C ALA A 64 -4.15 -2.19 -4.86
N LYS A 65 -4.31 -1.94 -6.16
CA LYS A 65 -4.20 -2.96 -7.20
C LYS A 65 -2.80 -3.58 -7.26
N LYS A 66 -1.75 -2.76 -7.17
CA LYS A 66 -0.35 -3.24 -7.15
C LYS A 66 -0.02 -4.05 -5.90
N THR A 67 -0.61 -3.71 -4.76
CA THR A 67 -0.49 -4.50 -3.54
C THR A 67 -1.16 -5.88 -3.69
N ALA A 68 -2.34 -5.94 -4.31
CA ALA A 68 -3.00 -7.22 -4.61
C ALA A 68 -2.17 -8.06 -5.60
N GLU A 69 -1.62 -7.44 -6.64
CA GLU A 69 -0.70 -8.09 -7.60
C GLU A 69 0.55 -8.67 -6.92
N ALA A 70 1.06 -8.00 -5.87
CA ALA A 70 2.18 -8.47 -5.08
C ALA A 70 1.83 -9.57 -4.05
N GLY A 71 0.55 -9.94 -3.91
CA GLY A 71 0.10 -11.00 -3.01
C GLY A 71 0.13 -10.62 -1.52
N LEU A 72 0.00 -9.32 -1.21
CA LEU A 72 -0.12 -8.83 0.16
C LEU A 72 -1.56 -9.00 0.68
N ASP A 73 -1.71 -8.99 2.01
CA ASP A 73 -2.98 -9.28 2.68
C ASP A 73 -3.99 -8.12 2.66
N GLY A 74 -3.57 -6.93 2.24
CA GLY A 74 -4.42 -5.76 2.14
C GLY A 74 -3.65 -4.45 2.11
N VAL A 75 -4.38 -3.35 2.26
CA VAL A 75 -3.83 -1.99 2.29
C VAL A 75 -4.33 -1.16 3.46
N VAL A 76 -3.53 -0.17 3.85
CA VAL A 76 -3.96 0.95 4.68
C VAL A 76 -4.55 2.02 3.76
N CYS A 77 -5.75 2.48 4.10
CA CYS A 77 -6.51 3.51 3.38
C CYS A 77 -7.39 4.32 4.35
N SER A 78 -7.86 5.50 3.91
CA SER A 78 -8.85 6.27 4.65
C SER A 78 -10.24 5.63 4.57
N ALA A 79 -11.12 5.93 5.52
CA ALA A 79 -12.49 5.38 5.53
C ALA A 79 -13.28 5.73 4.26
N GLN A 80 -12.97 6.86 3.62
CA GLN A 80 -13.63 7.34 2.40
C GLN A 80 -13.22 6.52 1.17
N GLU A 81 -12.03 5.91 1.19
CA GLU A 81 -11.48 5.12 0.09
C GLU A 81 -11.95 3.65 0.11
N VAL A 82 -12.50 3.17 1.22
CA VAL A 82 -12.86 1.75 1.41
C VAL A 82 -13.79 1.23 0.30
N GLN A 83 -14.78 2.03 -0.08
CA GLN A 83 -15.76 1.63 -1.11
C GLN A 83 -15.11 1.48 -2.48
N VAL A 84 -14.19 2.37 -2.85
CA VAL A 84 -13.55 2.33 -4.17
C VAL A 84 -12.45 1.28 -4.26
N ILE A 85 -11.79 0.96 -3.14
CA ILE A 85 -10.74 -0.08 -3.10
C ILE A 85 -11.34 -1.49 -3.19
N LYS A 86 -12.55 -1.71 -2.65
CA LYS A 86 -13.20 -3.03 -2.59
C LYS A 86 -13.96 -3.42 -3.87
N GLN A 87 -13.99 -2.55 -4.88
CA GLN A 87 -14.55 -2.85 -6.21
C GLN A 87 -13.55 -3.63 -7.06
#